data_AF-A0A453SJN2-F1
#
_entry.id   AF-A0A453SJN2-F1
#
_cell.length_a   1.000
_cell.length_b   1.000
_cell.length_c   1.000
_cell.angle_alpha   90.00
_cell.angle_beta   90.00
_cell.angle_gamma   90.00
#
_symmetry.space_group_name_H-M   'P 1'
#
loop_
_entity.id
_entity.type
_entity.pdbx_description
1 polymer ?
#
loop_
_entity_poly.entity_id
_entity_poly.type
_entity_poly.pdbx_seq_one_letter_code
_entity_poly.pdbx_strand_id
1 'polypeptide(L)'
;MMVVLGELGGSDEYSLVEALKQGKVQKPVVAWVSGTCARLFKSEVQFGHAGAKSGGELESAQSKNQALRDAGAVVPTSFEALESVIKETFEKLVEEGNIPPVPEVTPPPIPEDLNTAIKSGKVRAPTHIISTISDDRGEEPCYAGVPMSTIIERGYGVGDVISLLWFKRSLPRYCTQFIEICVMLCADHGPCVSGAHNSIVTARAGKDLVSSLVSGLLTIGPRFGGAIDDAARYFKDAYDRGLMPYEFVEGMKKKGIRVPGIGH
;
A
#
# COMPACT_ATOMS: atom_id res chain seq x y z
N MET A 1 -0.94 -38.48 -25.84
CA MET A 1 -2.34 -38.09 -25.55
C MET A 1 -2.49 -36.58 -25.58
N MET A 2 -3.74 -36.10 -25.65
CA MET A 2 -4.13 -34.71 -25.43
C MET A 2 -5.31 -34.69 -24.47
N VAL A 3 -5.37 -33.67 -23.60
CA VAL A 3 -6.48 -33.45 -22.68
C VAL A 3 -7.12 -32.12 -23.05
N VAL A 4 -8.43 -32.12 -23.26
CA VAL A 4 -9.21 -30.94 -23.64
C VAL A 4 -10.29 -30.69 -22.61
N LEU A 5 -10.28 -29.50 -22.01
CA LEU A 5 -11.31 -29.05 -21.09
C LEU A 5 -12.07 -27.89 -21.75
N GLY A 6 -13.28 -28.18 -22.22
CA GLY A 6 -14.17 -27.21 -22.87
C GLY A 6 -15.21 -26.63 -21.91
N GLU A 7 -16.03 -25.74 -22.45
CA GLU A 7 -17.15 -25.12 -21.73
C GLU A 7 -18.42 -25.04 -22.59
N LEU A 8 -19.57 -24.86 -21.93
CA LEU A 8 -20.82 -24.55 -22.63
C LEU A 8 -20.70 -23.20 -23.36
N GLY A 9 -21.50 -22.97 -24.40
CA GLY A 9 -21.45 -21.74 -25.19
C GLY A 9 -20.46 -21.83 -26.35
N GLY A 10 -20.80 -21.25 -27.51
CA GLY A 10 -19.96 -21.34 -28.72
C GLY A 10 -19.87 -22.75 -29.32
N SER A 11 -18.99 -22.92 -30.32
CA SER A 11 -18.92 -24.14 -31.14
C SER A 11 -17.51 -24.67 -31.39
N ASP A 12 -16.50 -24.17 -30.67
CA ASP A 12 -15.09 -24.50 -30.90
C ASP A 12 -14.81 -26.00 -30.76
N GLU A 13 -15.44 -26.69 -29.81
CA GLU A 13 -15.27 -28.13 -29.59
C GLU A 13 -15.75 -28.97 -30.79
N TYR A 14 -16.68 -28.47 -31.60
CA TYR A 14 -17.09 -29.16 -32.82
C TYR A 14 -16.00 -29.16 -33.89
N SER A 15 -15.11 -28.16 -33.90
CA SER A 15 -13.95 -28.18 -34.80
C SER A 15 -13.01 -29.36 -34.47
N LEU A 16 -12.91 -29.73 -33.18
CA LEU A 16 -12.16 -30.91 -32.73
C LEU A 16 -12.89 -32.21 -33.12
N VAL A 17 -14.22 -32.25 -32.96
CA VAL A 17 -15.06 -33.37 -33.43
C VAL A 17 -14.83 -33.64 -34.92
N GLU A 18 -14.86 -32.59 -35.74
CA GLU A 18 -14.63 -32.73 -37.18
C GLU A 18 -13.19 -33.12 -37.51
N ALA A 19 -12.20 -32.60 -36.79
CA ALA A 19 -10.80 -33.00 -36.96
C ALA A 19 -10.55 -34.47 -36.59
N LEU A 20 -11.24 -35.00 -35.57
CA LEU A 20 -11.21 -36.41 -35.18
C LEU A 20 -11.82 -37.28 -36.27
N LYS A 21 -13.01 -36.93 -36.77
CA LYS A 21 -13.67 -37.65 -37.88
C LYS A 21 -12.86 -37.67 -39.16
N GLN A 22 -12.17 -36.57 -39.47
CA GLN A 22 -11.30 -36.45 -40.64
C GLN A 22 -9.94 -37.13 -40.49
N GLY A 23 -9.65 -37.76 -39.33
CA GLY A 23 -8.36 -38.40 -39.06
C GLY A 23 -7.16 -37.44 -38.99
N LYS A 24 -7.42 -36.13 -38.88
CA LYS A 24 -6.38 -35.10 -38.70
C LYS A 24 -5.77 -35.16 -37.32
N VAL A 25 -6.53 -35.63 -36.33
CA VAL A 25 -6.08 -35.86 -34.96
C VAL A 25 -6.00 -37.36 -34.71
N GLN A 26 -4.79 -37.87 -34.53
CA GLN A 26 -4.51 -39.31 -34.37
C GLN A 26 -4.07 -39.69 -32.95
N LYS A 27 -3.68 -38.70 -32.13
CA LYS A 27 -3.32 -38.94 -30.73
C LYS A 27 -4.61 -39.17 -29.92
N PRO A 28 -4.61 -40.04 -28.90
CA PRO A 28 -5.77 -40.20 -28.01
C PRO A 28 -6.15 -38.87 -27.36
N VAL A 29 -7.43 -38.50 -27.47
CA VAL A 29 -8.01 -37.28 -26.91
C VAL A 29 -8.90 -37.66 -25.74
N VAL A 30 -8.59 -37.17 -24.55
CA VAL A 30 -9.50 -37.15 -23.40
C VAL A 30 -10.16 -35.78 -23.36
N ALA A 31 -11.48 -35.72 -23.39
CA ALA A 31 -12.20 -34.44 -23.47
C ALA A 31 -13.37 -34.36 -22.50
N TRP A 32 -13.57 -33.20 -21.88
CA TRP A 32 -14.74 -32.91 -21.07
C TRP A 32 -15.19 -31.47 -21.28
N VAL A 33 -16.48 -31.27 -21.51
CA VAL A 33 -17.10 -29.95 -21.62
C VAL A 33 -17.87 -29.66 -20.34
N SER A 34 -17.43 -28.62 -19.63
CA SER A 34 -18.02 -28.15 -18.38
C SER A 34 -19.32 -27.37 -18.63
N GLY A 35 -20.17 -27.23 -17.60
CA GLY A 35 -21.44 -26.52 -17.73
C GLY A 35 -22.68 -27.39 -17.87
N THR A 36 -22.59 -28.67 -17.52
CA THR A 36 -23.72 -29.61 -17.57
C THR A 36 -24.90 -29.20 -16.66
N CYS A 37 -24.64 -28.42 -15.61
CA CYS A 37 -25.68 -27.88 -14.73
C CYS A 37 -26.62 -26.89 -15.42
N ALA A 38 -26.22 -26.29 -16.56
CA ALA A 38 -27.02 -25.31 -17.28
C ALA A 38 -28.43 -25.83 -17.64
N ARG A 39 -28.55 -27.13 -17.91
CA ARG A 39 -29.81 -27.82 -18.22
C ARG A 39 -30.79 -27.87 -17.04
N LEU A 40 -30.31 -27.74 -15.80
CA LEU A 40 -31.14 -27.76 -14.60
C LEU A 40 -31.81 -26.41 -14.34
N PHE A 41 -31.35 -25.34 -14.98
CA PHE A 41 -31.93 -24.02 -14.85
C PHE A 41 -33.12 -23.85 -15.79
N LYS A 42 -34.15 -23.13 -15.32
CA LYS A 42 -35.38 -22.86 -16.08
C LYS A 42 -35.24 -21.72 -17.09
N SER A 43 -34.17 -20.95 -17.01
CA SER A 43 -33.90 -19.77 -17.82
C SER A 43 -32.46 -19.78 -18.30
N GLU A 44 -32.17 -19.00 -19.34
CA GLU A 44 -30.80 -18.77 -19.77
C GLU A 44 -29.98 -18.13 -18.63
N VAL A 45 -28.80 -18.67 -18.37
CA VAL A 45 -27.82 -18.16 -17.41
C VAL A 45 -26.53 -17.83 -18.16
N GLN A 46 -26.03 -16.61 -17.94
CA GLN A 46 -24.67 -16.23 -18.28
C GLN A 46 -23.75 -16.65 -17.12
N PHE A 47 -22.73 -17.45 -17.43
CA PHE A 47 -21.69 -17.81 -16.48
C PHE A 47 -20.52 -16.80 -16.55
N GLY A 48 -19.55 -16.96 -15.65
CA GLY A 48 -18.49 -15.95 -15.43
C GLY A 48 -17.63 -15.63 -16.65
N HIS A 49 -17.30 -16.63 -17.49
CA HIS A 49 -16.63 -16.38 -18.76
C HIS A 49 -17.60 -15.77 -19.78
N ALA A 50 -17.14 -14.77 -20.55
CA ALA A 50 -17.99 -14.03 -21.47
C ALA A 50 -18.71 -14.91 -22.50
N GLY A 51 -18.06 -16.00 -22.97
CA GLY A 51 -18.64 -16.96 -23.92
C GLY A 51 -19.50 -18.06 -23.29
N ALA A 52 -19.45 -18.24 -21.97
CA ALA A 52 -20.14 -19.31 -21.27
C ALA A 52 -21.61 -18.95 -21.02
N LYS A 53 -22.43 -19.01 -22.07
CA LYS A 53 -23.87 -18.70 -22.00
C LYS A 53 -24.70 -19.91 -22.39
N SER A 54 -25.72 -20.23 -21.59
CA SER A 54 -26.71 -21.23 -21.99
C SER A 54 -27.75 -20.60 -22.92
N GLY A 55 -28.07 -21.22 -24.05
CA GLY A 55 -29.13 -20.75 -24.95
C GLY A 55 -29.43 -21.68 -26.12
N GLY A 56 -28.39 -22.22 -26.78
CA GLY A 56 -28.54 -23.19 -27.87
C GLY A 56 -28.33 -24.65 -27.44
N GLU A 57 -29.12 -25.59 -28.00
CA GLU A 57 -28.89 -27.03 -27.77
C GLU A 57 -27.51 -27.48 -28.25
N LEU A 58 -27.04 -26.96 -29.38
CA LEU A 58 -25.70 -27.21 -29.91
C LEU A 58 -24.60 -26.59 -29.04
N GLU A 59 -24.90 -25.51 -28.33
CA GLU A 59 -23.95 -24.86 -27.44
C GLU A 59 -23.89 -25.52 -26.05
N SER A 60 -24.80 -26.47 -25.79
CA SER A 60 -24.86 -27.13 -24.48
C SER A 60 -23.67 -28.07 -24.25
N ALA A 61 -23.22 -28.13 -22.99
CA ALA A 61 -22.15 -29.03 -22.57
C ALA A 61 -22.47 -30.50 -22.86
N GLN A 62 -23.75 -30.92 -22.70
CA GLN A 62 -24.17 -32.30 -22.99
C GLN A 62 -24.02 -32.64 -24.47
N SER A 63 -24.49 -31.77 -25.37
CA SER A 63 -24.40 -31.99 -26.81
C SER A 63 -22.96 -32.06 -27.28
N LYS A 64 -22.09 -31.19 -26.77
CA LYS A 64 -20.66 -31.21 -27.10
C LYS A 64 -19.95 -32.45 -26.54
N ASN A 65 -20.23 -32.84 -25.29
CA ASN A 65 -19.69 -34.07 -24.71
C ASN A 65 -20.12 -35.33 -25.48
N GLN A 66 -21.38 -35.39 -25.91
CA GLN A 66 -21.87 -36.50 -26.73
C GLN A 66 -21.18 -36.51 -28.09
N ALA A 67 -21.09 -35.37 -28.77
CA ALA A 67 -20.43 -35.26 -30.07
C ALA A 67 -18.94 -35.64 -30.04
N LEU A 68 -18.24 -35.27 -28.97
CA LEU A 68 -16.84 -35.66 -28.74
C LEU A 68 -16.72 -37.18 -28.52
N ARG A 69 -17.63 -37.77 -27.73
CA ARG A 69 -17.67 -39.22 -27.50
C ARG A 69 -17.92 -39.98 -28.80
N ASP A 70 -18.86 -39.51 -29.61
CA ASP A 70 -19.22 -40.14 -30.89
C ASP A 70 -18.08 -40.03 -31.92
N ALA A 71 -17.25 -39.00 -31.84
CA ALA A 71 -16.05 -38.83 -32.68
C ALA A 71 -14.83 -39.65 -32.21
N GLY A 72 -14.97 -40.44 -31.15
CA GLY A 72 -13.90 -41.31 -30.63
C GLY A 72 -12.99 -40.66 -29.58
N ALA A 73 -13.37 -39.49 -29.04
CA ALA A 73 -12.71 -38.96 -27.85
C ALA A 73 -13.15 -39.74 -26.60
N VAL A 74 -12.25 -39.87 -25.63
CA VAL A 74 -12.57 -40.47 -24.34
C VAL A 74 -13.20 -39.40 -23.45
N VAL A 75 -14.51 -39.46 -23.28
CA VAL A 75 -15.29 -38.47 -22.52
C VAL A 75 -15.77 -39.08 -21.21
N PRO A 76 -15.39 -38.56 -20.02
CA PRO A 76 -15.84 -39.11 -18.75
C PRO A 76 -17.35 -38.88 -18.52
N THR A 77 -17.90 -39.48 -17.47
CA THR A 77 -19.31 -39.31 -17.09
C THR A 77 -19.57 -38.02 -16.32
N SER A 78 -18.54 -37.50 -15.64
CA SER A 78 -18.54 -36.23 -14.91
C SER A 78 -17.12 -35.65 -14.85
N PHE A 79 -16.97 -34.44 -14.31
CA PHE A 79 -15.65 -33.83 -14.13
C PHE A 79 -14.79 -34.59 -13.12
N GLU A 80 -15.40 -35.16 -12.08
CA GLU A 80 -14.72 -35.96 -11.04
C GLU A 80 -14.09 -37.23 -11.62
N ALA A 81 -14.70 -37.81 -12.66
CA ALA A 81 -14.17 -38.98 -13.37
C ALA A 81 -13.08 -38.61 -14.41
N LEU A 82 -12.75 -37.33 -14.59
CA LEU A 82 -11.74 -36.91 -15.57
C LEU A 82 -10.34 -37.40 -15.16
N GLU A 83 -9.99 -37.34 -13.87
CA GLU A 83 -8.70 -37.80 -13.35
C GLU A 83 -8.46 -39.29 -13.66
N SER A 84 -9.45 -40.15 -13.37
CA SER A 84 -9.34 -41.59 -13.60
C SER A 84 -9.19 -41.92 -15.09
N VAL A 85 -9.96 -41.26 -15.95
CA VAL A 85 -9.91 -41.48 -17.40
C VAL A 85 -8.58 -41.00 -18.01
N ILE A 86 -8.03 -39.88 -17.52
CA ILE A 86 -6.69 -39.42 -17.93
C ILE A 86 -5.64 -40.45 -17.54
N LYS A 87 -5.67 -40.93 -16.29
CA LYS A 87 -4.74 -41.94 -15.78
C LYS A 87 -4.80 -43.23 -16.61
N GLU A 88 -5.99 -43.78 -16.82
CA GLU A 88 -6.19 -45.00 -17.63
C GLU A 88 -5.69 -44.84 -19.07
N THR A 89 -5.92 -43.67 -19.69
CA THR A 89 -5.45 -43.39 -21.05
C THR A 89 -3.93 -43.27 -21.12
N PHE A 90 -3.32 -42.68 -20.09
CA PHE A 90 -1.87 -42.58 -19.98
C PHE A 90 -1.22 -43.95 -19.76
N GLU A 91 -1.74 -44.75 -18.83
CA GLU A 91 -1.24 -46.10 -18.51
C GLU A 91 -1.27 -47.00 -19.76
N LYS A 92 -2.36 -46.97 -20.54
CA LYS A 92 -2.44 -47.69 -21.83
C LYS A 92 -1.33 -47.29 -22.80
N LEU A 93 -1.03 -45.99 -22.91
CA LEU A 93 0.04 -45.50 -23.79
C LEU A 93 1.44 -45.89 -23.30
N VAL A 94 1.64 -46.04 -21.99
CA VAL A 94 2.88 -46.55 -21.41
C VAL A 94 3.02 -48.05 -21.70
N GLU A 95 1.95 -48.83 -21.51
CA GLU A 95 1.91 -50.26 -21.81
C GLU A 95 2.15 -50.57 -23.30
N GLU A 96 1.61 -49.73 -24.19
CA GLU A 96 1.84 -49.79 -25.65
C GLU A 96 3.26 -49.35 -26.06
N GLY A 97 4.07 -48.84 -25.12
CA GLY A 97 5.43 -48.36 -25.39
C GLY A 97 5.51 -47.00 -26.10
N ASN A 98 4.37 -46.32 -26.26
CA ASN A 98 4.28 -45.01 -26.92
C ASN A 98 4.84 -43.86 -26.05
N ILE A 99 4.85 -44.02 -24.73
CA ILE A 99 5.38 -43.03 -23.78
C ILE A 99 6.28 -43.73 -22.75
N PRO A 100 7.62 -43.61 -22.84
CA PRO A 100 8.52 -44.16 -21.83
C PRO A 100 8.48 -43.29 -20.55
N PRO A 101 8.42 -43.90 -19.35
CA PRO A 101 8.55 -43.16 -18.10
C PRO A 101 9.92 -42.48 -18.01
N VAL A 102 9.92 -41.18 -17.70
CA VAL A 102 11.14 -40.41 -17.49
C VAL A 102 11.48 -40.41 -15.99
N PRO A 103 12.74 -40.63 -15.58
CA PRO A 103 13.12 -40.56 -14.18
C PRO A 103 12.89 -39.14 -13.63
N GLU A 104 12.32 -39.06 -12.44
CA GLU A 104 12.06 -37.79 -11.77
C GLU A 104 13.38 -37.13 -11.33
N VAL A 105 13.56 -35.85 -11.67
CA VAL A 105 14.74 -35.07 -11.32
C VAL A 105 14.35 -34.06 -10.25
N THR A 106 15.13 -33.96 -9.18
CA THR A 106 14.91 -32.95 -8.13
C THR A 106 15.27 -31.56 -8.65
N PRO A 107 14.33 -30.60 -8.68
CA PRO A 107 14.62 -29.24 -9.13
C PRO A 107 15.54 -28.50 -8.14
N PRO A 108 16.33 -27.52 -8.59
CA PRO A 108 17.17 -26.72 -7.70
C PRO A 108 16.30 -25.90 -6.73
N PRO A 109 16.73 -25.74 -5.46
CA PRO A 109 15.96 -24.98 -4.50
C PRO A 109 15.99 -23.47 -4.82
N ILE A 110 14.82 -22.84 -4.80
CA ILE A 110 14.68 -21.38 -4.96
C ILE A 110 14.54 -20.76 -3.56
N PRO A 111 15.29 -19.68 -3.24
CA PRO A 111 15.12 -18.98 -1.99
C PRO A 111 13.68 -18.47 -1.80
N GLU A 112 13.17 -18.59 -0.58
CA GLU A 112 11.87 -18.04 -0.23
C GLU A 112 11.91 -16.51 -0.28
N ASP A 113 10.83 -15.90 -0.78
CA ASP A 113 10.67 -14.46 -0.76
C ASP A 113 10.65 -13.91 0.67
N LEU A 114 11.37 -12.81 0.91
CA LEU A 114 11.53 -12.22 2.23
C LEU A 114 10.19 -11.84 2.85
N ASN A 115 9.24 -11.28 2.08
CA ASN A 115 7.94 -10.89 2.61
C ASN A 115 7.13 -12.12 3.04
N THR A 116 7.27 -13.23 2.31
CA THR A 116 6.62 -14.51 2.65
C THR A 116 7.24 -15.11 3.92
N ALA A 117 8.56 -15.07 4.04
CA ALA A 117 9.27 -15.52 5.24
C ALA A 117 8.92 -14.66 6.48
N ILE A 118 8.76 -13.34 6.32
CA ILE A 118 8.32 -12.45 7.41
C ILE A 118 6.86 -12.72 7.78
N LYS A 119 5.95 -12.83 6.80
CA LYS A 119 4.52 -13.11 7.04
C LYS A 119 4.28 -14.47 7.71
N SER A 120 5.09 -15.47 7.36
CA SER A 120 5.06 -16.80 7.98
C SER A 120 5.79 -16.86 9.33
N GLY A 121 6.43 -15.77 9.76
CA GLY A 121 7.14 -15.69 11.04
C GLY A 121 8.47 -16.44 11.07
N LYS A 122 9.00 -16.89 9.92
CA LYS A 122 10.28 -17.60 9.81
C LYS A 122 11.48 -16.70 10.07
N VAL A 123 11.35 -15.42 9.74
CA VAL A 123 12.41 -14.42 9.91
C VAL A 123 11.84 -13.13 10.49
N ARG A 124 12.68 -12.36 11.17
CA ARG A 124 12.37 -11.02 11.66
C ARG A 124 13.31 -10.01 11.03
N ALA A 125 12.75 -8.97 10.41
CA ALA A 125 13.51 -7.81 9.96
C ALA A 125 13.45 -6.70 11.04
N PRO A 126 14.59 -6.09 11.41
CA PRO A 126 14.60 -4.96 12.34
C PRO A 126 14.07 -3.68 11.65
N THR A 127 13.44 -2.80 12.42
CA THR A 127 13.07 -1.46 11.97
C THR A 127 14.23 -0.48 12.17
N HIS A 128 14.55 0.31 11.15
CA HIS A 128 15.66 1.27 11.19
C HIS A 128 15.25 2.68 11.64
N ILE A 129 13.97 3.02 11.48
CA ILE A 129 13.42 4.35 11.81
C ILE A 129 12.28 4.15 12.80
N ILE A 130 12.25 5.00 13.83
CA ILE A 130 11.18 5.04 14.82
C ILE A 130 10.45 6.38 14.67
N SER A 131 9.17 6.33 14.30
CA SER A 131 8.25 7.47 14.37
C SER A 131 7.32 7.31 15.57
N THR A 132 7.08 8.38 16.32
CA THR A 132 6.18 8.37 17.49
C THR A 132 5.12 9.48 17.45
N ILE A 133 5.07 10.27 16.37
CA ILE A 133 4.24 11.47 16.28
C ILE A 133 3.07 11.31 15.30
N SER A 134 3.16 10.39 14.35
CA SER A 134 2.10 10.10 13.38
C SER A 134 2.18 8.66 12.88
N ASP A 135 1.02 8.12 12.48
CA ASP A 135 0.89 6.80 11.83
C ASP A 135 -0.16 6.89 10.72
N ASP A 136 0.23 6.54 9.49
CA ASP A 136 -0.58 6.60 8.28
C ASP A 136 -0.87 5.21 7.69
N ARG A 137 -0.46 4.13 8.37
CA ARG A 137 -0.57 2.75 7.86
C ARG A 137 -1.94 2.12 8.13
N GLY A 138 -2.72 2.69 9.06
CA GLY A 138 -4.05 2.21 9.42
C GLY A 138 -5.13 2.61 8.41
N GLU A 139 -6.39 2.38 8.77
CA GLU A 139 -7.56 2.81 7.98
C GLU A 139 -7.64 4.35 7.86
N GLU A 140 -7.21 5.07 8.89
CA GLU A 140 -7.12 6.53 8.88
C GLU A 140 -5.80 7.05 9.50
N PRO A 141 -5.28 8.20 9.02
CA PRO A 141 -4.10 8.83 9.61
C PRO A 141 -4.33 9.27 11.05
N CYS A 142 -3.31 9.11 11.88
CA CYS A 142 -3.33 9.52 13.28
C CYS A 142 -2.19 10.49 13.62
N TYR A 143 -2.48 11.49 14.45
CA TYR A 143 -1.47 12.35 15.08
C TYR A 143 -1.36 12.03 16.58
N ALA A 144 -0.21 11.53 17.00
CA ALA A 144 0.06 11.03 18.34
C ALA A 144 -1.02 10.06 18.85
N GLY A 145 -1.55 9.21 17.96
CA GLY A 145 -2.62 8.26 18.25
C GLY A 145 -4.04 8.83 18.24
N VAL A 146 -4.22 10.13 17.99
CA VAL A 146 -5.53 10.75 17.76
C VAL A 146 -5.89 10.64 16.28
N PRO A 147 -6.99 9.97 15.93
CA PRO A 147 -7.37 9.82 14.53
C PRO A 147 -7.83 11.14 13.90
N MET A 148 -7.64 11.28 12.59
CA MET A 148 -7.96 12.52 11.86
C MET A 148 -9.43 12.90 11.98
N SER A 149 -10.35 11.93 11.92
CA SER A 149 -11.79 12.14 12.16
C SER A 149 -12.06 12.89 13.47
N THR A 150 -11.41 12.45 14.56
CA THR A 150 -11.56 13.05 15.89
C THR A 150 -11.06 14.50 15.94
N ILE A 151 -9.98 14.81 15.22
CA ILE A 151 -9.42 16.17 15.13
C ILE A 151 -10.46 17.12 14.50
N ILE A 152 -11.08 16.69 13.40
CA ILE A 152 -12.06 17.49 12.67
C ILE A 152 -13.37 17.62 13.47
N GLU A 153 -13.93 16.52 13.97
CA GLU A 153 -15.20 16.51 14.70
C GLU A 153 -15.17 17.34 15.99
N ARG A 154 -14.04 17.33 16.69
CA ARG A 154 -13.86 18.09 17.92
C ARG A 154 -13.40 19.54 17.67
N GLY A 155 -13.24 19.95 16.41
CA GLY A 155 -12.86 21.31 16.03
C GLY A 155 -11.47 21.71 16.52
N TYR A 156 -10.50 20.79 16.46
CA TYR A 156 -9.12 21.06 16.87
C TYR A 156 -8.50 22.12 15.96
N GLY A 157 -7.84 23.10 16.57
CA GLY A 157 -7.12 24.17 15.89
C GLY A 157 -5.70 23.78 15.51
N VAL A 158 -4.97 24.72 14.91
CA VAL A 158 -3.56 24.56 14.56
C VAL A 158 -2.72 24.34 15.82
N GLY A 159 -3.07 25.03 16.92
CA GLY A 159 -2.39 24.87 18.21
C GLY A 159 -2.54 23.46 18.79
N ASP A 160 -3.71 22.83 18.63
CA ASP A 160 -3.97 21.46 19.10
C ASP A 160 -3.16 20.44 18.27
N VAL A 161 -3.09 20.63 16.95
CA VAL A 161 -2.29 19.77 16.05
C VAL A 161 -0.79 19.90 16.37
N ILE A 162 -0.28 21.12 16.56
CA ILE A 162 1.11 21.35 17.01
C ILE A 162 1.35 20.63 18.34
N SER A 163 0.39 20.72 19.27
CA SER A 163 0.49 20.06 20.57
C SER A 163 0.65 18.54 20.46
N LEU A 164 -0.15 17.89 19.60
CA LEU A 164 -0.05 16.46 19.35
C LEU A 164 1.27 16.08 18.69
N LEU A 165 1.67 16.78 17.63
CA LEU A 165 2.85 16.41 16.84
C LEU A 165 4.16 16.71 17.59
N TRP A 166 4.25 17.82 18.31
CA TRP A 166 5.51 18.24 18.95
C TRP A 166 5.64 17.73 20.38
N PHE A 167 4.56 17.73 21.15
CA PHE A 167 4.58 17.34 22.56
C PHE A 167 3.96 15.98 22.84
N LYS A 168 3.32 15.33 21.85
CA LYS A 168 2.60 14.06 21.99
C LYS A 168 1.56 14.09 23.11
N ARG A 169 0.92 15.25 23.28
CA ARG A 169 -0.07 15.51 24.33
C ARG A 169 -1.20 16.35 23.79
N SER A 170 -2.41 16.09 24.30
CA SER A 170 -3.53 17.02 24.19
C SER A 170 -3.38 18.05 25.32
N LEU A 171 -2.87 19.23 24.99
CA LEU A 171 -2.74 20.32 25.96
C LEU A 171 -4.10 21.00 26.20
N PRO A 172 -4.30 21.63 27.37
CA PRO A 172 -5.50 22.42 27.61
C PRO A 172 -5.69 23.54 26.58
N ARG A 173 -6.94 23.91 26.31
CA ARG A 173 -7.31 24.90 25.29
C ARG A 173 -6.58 26.25 25.43
N TYR A 174 -6.33 26.72 26.65
CA TYR A 174 -5.60 27.98 26.85
C TYR A 174 -4.15 27.89 26.37
N CYS A 175 -3.50 26.72 26.48
CA CYS A 175 -2.16 26.49 25.97
C CYS A 175 -2.14 26.47 24.44
N THR A 176 -3.11 25.77 23.83
CA THR A 176 -3.16 25.65 22.36
C THR A 176 -3.55 26.96 21.70
N GLN A 177 -4.44 27.73 22.34
CA GLN A 177 -4.70 29.11 21.96
C GLN A 177 -3.47 30.02 22.11
N PHE A 178 -2.68 29.85 23.17
CA PHE A 178 -1.42 30.60 23.34
C PHE A 178 -0.42 30.29 22.21
N ILE A 179 -0.29 29.01 21.81
CA ILE A 179 0.54 28.61 20.67
C ILE A 179 0.09 29.33 19.39
N GLU A 180 -1.22 29.38 19.11
CA GLU A 180 -1.76 30.09 17.95
C GLU A 180 -1.46 31.59 18.01
N ILE A 181 -1.57 32.22 19.18
CA ILE A 181 -1.18 33.61 19.38
C ILE A 181 0.30 33.83 19.07
N CYS A 182 1.19 32.95 19.54
CA CYS A 182 2.62 33.03 19.21
C CYS A 182 2.86 32.95 17.71
N VAL A 183 2.19 32.04 16.99
CA VAL A 183 2.29 31.93 15.53
C VAL A 183 1.80 33.21 14.85
N MET A 184 0.67 33.77 15.28
CA MET A 184 0.12 35.00 14.71
C MET A 184 1.03 36.21 14.93
N LEU A 185 1.58 36.38 16.14
CA LEU A 185 2.46 37.52 16.47
C LEU A 185 3.82 37.43 15.76
N CYS A 186 4.30 36.23 15.46
CA CYS A 186 5.57 36.02 14.77
C CYS A 186 5.43 35.87 13.25
N ALA A 187 4.23 36.10 12.68
CA ALA A 187 3.96 35.84 11.27
C ALA A 187 4.84 36.65 10.31
N ASP A 188 5.05 37.95 10.58
CA ASP A 188 5.98 38.79 9.83
C ASP A 188 6.42 40.02 10.66
N HIS A 189 7.61 40.55 10.35
CA HIS A 189 8.12 41.79 10.95
C HIS A 189 8.75 42.73 9.89
N GLY A 190 8.24 42.64 8.67
CA GLY A 190 8.63 43.48 7.54
C GLY A 190 9.88 42.99 6.79
N PRO A 191 10.16 43.58 5.62
CA PRO A 191 11.13 43.03 4.66
C PRO A 191 12.60 43.28 5.01
N CYS A 192 12.87 44.09 6.03
CA CYS A 192 14.22 44.51 6.40
C CYS A 192 14.94 43.54 7.34
N VAL A 193 14.25 42.52 7.85
CA VAL A 193 14.87 41.50 8.69
C VAL A 193 15.61 40.46 7.83
N SER A 194 16.65 39.84 8.38
CA SER A 194 17.55 38.93 7.64
C SER A 194 16.82 37.87 6.80
N GLY A 195 15.84 37.18 7.39
CA GLY A 195 15.11 36.12 6.70
C GLY A 195 14.24 36.63 5.57
N ALA A 196 13.46 37.67 5.81
CA ALA A 196 12.60 38.27 4.80
C ALA A 196 13.42 38.82 3.63
N HIS A 197 14.52 39.53 3.92
CA HIS A 197 15.42 40.06 2.90
C HIS A 197 15.99 38.95 2.01
N ASN A 198 16.49 37.86 2.60
CA ASN A 198 17.03 36.73 1.84
C ASN A 198 15.97 36.05 0.96
N SER A 199 14.76 35.83 1.49
CA SER A 199 13.65 35.29 0.71
C SER A 199 13.29 36.18 -0.48
N ILE A 200 13.22 37.51 -0.27
CA ILE A 200 12.92 38.48 -1.32
C ILE A 200 14.01 38.50 -2.39
N VAL A 201 15.29 38.56 -2.01
CA VAL A 201 16.41 38.55 -2.96
C VAL A 201 16.40 37.27 -3.79
N THR A 202 16.16 36.12 -3.15
CA THR A 202 16.13 34.81 -3.80
C THR A 202 14.95 34.69 -4.77
N ALA A 203 13.77 35.17 -4.38
CA ALA A 203 12.60 35.23 -5.27
C ALA A 203 12.86 36.16 -6.47
N ARG A 204 13.49 37.32 -6.22
CA ARG A 204 13.89 38.26 -7.29
C ARG A 204 14.96 37.70 -8.23
N ALA A 205 15.72 36.71 -7.79
CA ALA A 205 16.64 35.95 -8.63
C ALA A 205 15.92 34.87 -9.49
N GLY A 206 14.58 34.84 -9.49
CA GLY A 206 13.78 33.92 -10.30
C GLY A 206 13.70 32.50 -9.73
N LYS A 207 13.94 32.33 -8.43
CA LYS A 207 13.84 31.02 -7.76
C LYS A 207 12.39 30.71 -7.37
N ASP A 208 12.10 29.43 -7.22
CA ASP A 208 10.80 28.93 -6.79
C ASP A 208 10.50 29.25 -5.32
N LEU A 209 9.25 28.99 -4.90
CA LEU A 209 8.76 29.29 -3.56
C LEU A 209 9.58 28.57 -2.47
N VAL A 210 9.89 27.27 -2.65
CA VAL A 210 10.61 26.49 -1.64
C VAL A 210 12.04 26.99 -1.51
N SER A 211 12.74 27.20 -2.64
CA SER A 211 14.09 27.77 -2.65
C SER A 211 14.13 29.14 -1.97
N SER A 212 13.16 30.02 -2.27
CA SER A 212 13.08 31.36 -1.70
C SER A 212 12.80 31.32 -0.20
N LEU A 213 11.83 30.50 0.23
CA LEU A 213 11.50 30.31 1.63
C LEU A 213 12.69 29.77 2.44
N VAL A 214 13.34 28.70 1.96
CA VAL A 214 14.45 28.05 2.67
C VAL A 214 15.65 29.00 2.77
N SER A 215 15.92 29.80 1.73
CA SER A 215 16.98 30.83 1.78
C SER A 215 16.79 31.82 2.94
N GLY A 216 15.55 32.23 3.22
CA GLY A 216 15.22 33.03 4.40
C GLY A 216 15.28 32.24 5.71
N LEU A 217 14.72 31.03 5.74
CA LEU A 217 14.70 30.19 6.95
C LEU A 217 16.10 29.84 7.45
N LEU A 218 17.07 29.64 6.55
CA LEU A 218 18.47 29.37 6.90
C LEU A 218 19.16 30.54 7.63
N THR A 219 18.55 31.73 7.66
CA THR A 219 19.04 32.84 8.47
C THR A 219 18.58 32.77 9.93
N ILE A 220 17.57 31.95 10.23
CA ILE A 220 17.03 31.79 11.59
C ILE A 220 18.05 31.03 12.43
N GLY A 221 18.46 31.65 13.54
CA GLY A 221 19.51 31.16 14.41
C GLY A 221 19.83 32.16 15.53
N PRO A 222 21.06 32.16 16.08
CA PRO A 222 21.36 32.88 17.33
C PRO A 222 21.18 34.40 17.24
N ARG A 223 21.31 35.00 16.06
CA ARG A 223 21.20 36.47 15.88
C ARG A 223 19.86 36.93 15.30
N PHE A 224 19.09 36.02 14.70
CA PHE A 224 17.80 36.31 14.08
C PHE A 224 16.83 35.18 14.46
N GLY A 225 15.84 35.48 15.32
CA GLY A 225 14.89 34.51 15.86
C GLY A 225 15.32 33.81 17.17
N GLY A 226 16.63 33.64 17.41
CA GLY A 226 17.14 32.90 18.58
C GLY A 226 16.88 33.53 19.96
N ALA A 227 16.52 34.81 20.03
CA ALA A 227 16.31 35.52 21.28
C ALA A 227 15.18 34.93 22.14
N ILE A 228 14.17 34.30 21.52
CA ILE A 228 13.06 33.66 22.23
C ILE A 228 13.56 32.47 23.07
N ASP A 229 14.35 31.60 22.44
CA ASP A 229 14.91 30.41 23.10
C ASP A 229 15.97 30.78 24.15
N ASP A 230 16.82 31.78 23.86
CA ASP A 230 17.77 32.29 24.84
C ASP A 230 17.04 32.91 26.05
N ALA A 231 16.04 33.75 25.84
CA ALA A 231 15.27 34.32 26.94
C ALA A 231 14.65 33.21 27.81
N ALA A 232 13.97 32.23 27.20
CA ALA A 232 13.41 31.11 27.92
C ALA A 232 14.45 30.36 28.76
N ARG A 233 15.62 30.04 28.19
CA ARG A 233 16.70 29.34 28.89
C ARG A 233 17.29 30.15 30.05
N TYR A 234 17.65 31.41 29.83
CA TYR A 234 18.30 32.24 30.86
C TYR A 234 17.36 32.59 32.00
N PHE A 235 16.12 32.97 31.71
CA PHE A 235 15.14 33.26 32.76
C PHE A 235 14.76 31.99 33.54
N LYS A 236 14.62 30.85 32.86
CA LYS A 236 14.36 29.58 33.53
C LYS A 236 15.50 29.14 34.44
N ASP A 237 16.75 29.20 33.99
CA ASP A 237 17.91 28.87 34.83
C ASP A 237 17.98 29.75 36.08
N ALA A 238 17.79 31.06 35.91
CA ALA A 238 17.80 32.00 37.03
C ALA A 238 16.69 31.70 38.05
N TYR A 239 15.49 31.40 37.56
CA TYR A 239 14.35 31.03 38.39
C TYR A 239 14.56 29.71 39.12
N ASP A 240 14.98 28.66 38.41
CA ASP A 240 15.22 27.32 38.97
C ASP A 240 16.32 27.33 40.05
N ARG A 241 17.29 28.26 39.93
CA ARG A 241 18.36 28.48 40.92
C ARG A 241 17.96 29.41 42.07
N GLY A 242 16.74 29.94 42.06
CA GLY A 242 16.24 30.85 43.09
C GLY A 242 16.97 32.19 43.16
N LEU A 243 17.58 32.65 42.06
CA LEU A 243 18.26 33.94 42.01
C LEU A 243 17.24 35.08 42.11
N MET A 244 17.54 36.09 42.92
CA MET A 244 16.75 37.32 42.90
C MET A 244 16.98 38.06 41.57
N PRO A 245 15.98 38.81 41.04
CA PRO A 245 16.12 39.51 39.76
C PRO A 245 17.36 40.41 39.67
N TYR A 246 17.73 41.09 40.77
CA TYR A 246 18.95 41.90 40.84
C TYR A 246 20.22 41.06 40.66
N GLU A 247 20.31 39.91 41.32
CA GLU A 247 21.46 39.02 41.25
C GLU A 247 21.62 38.42 39.85
N PHE A 248 20.51 38.08 39.20
CA PHE A 248 20.51 37.64 37.81
C PHE A 248 21.07 38.72 36.88
N VAL A 249 20.57 39.95 36.97
CA VAL A 249 21.02 41.07 36.12
C VAL A 249 22.50 41.40 36.34
N GLU A 250 22.95 41.50 37.60
CA GLU A 250 24.36 41.74 37.90
C GLU A 250 25.25 40.56 37.49
N GLY A 251 24.75 39.33 37.61
CA GLY A 251 25.43 38.13 37.11
C GLY A 251 25.64 38.16 35.60
N MET A 252 24.63 38.56 34.84
CA MET A 252 24.73 38.72 33.38
C MET A 252 25.70 39.84 32.98
N LYS A 253 25.64 40.97 33.69
CA LYS A 253 26.56 42.10 33.51
C LYS A 253 28.01 41.73 33.77
N LYS A 254 28.30 41.01 34.87
CA LYS A 254 29.66 40.52 35.19
C LYS A 254 30.21 39.57 34.11
N LYS A 255 29.34 38.81 33.45
CA LYS A 255 29.69 37.94 32.33
C LYS A 255 29.83 38.70 31.00
N GLY A 256 29.49 39.98 30.95
CA GLY A 256 29.47 40.77 29.72
C GLY A 256 28.36 40.35 28.74
N ILE A 257 27.30 39.69 29.23
CA ILE A 257 26.19 39.19 28.40
C ILE A 257 24.98 40.12 28.60
N ARG A 258 24.39 40.62 27.50
CA ARG A 258 23.12 41.34 27.55
C ARG A 258 21.99 40.36 27.85
N VAL A 259 21.01 40.77 28.67
CA VAL A 259 19.87 39.92 29.00
C VAL A 259 19.02 39.69 27.74
N PRO A 260 18.91 38.44 27.23
CA PRO A 260 18.09 38.15 26.06
C PRO A 260 16.61 38.45 26.34
N GLY A 261 15.90 39.02 25.37
CA GLY A 261 14.50 39.42 25.53
C GLY A 261 14.30 40.76 26.25
N ILE A 262 15.37 41.49 26.60
CA ILE A 262 15.30 42.84 27.18
C ILE A 262 15.93 43.86 26.24
N GLY A 263 15.18 44.94 25.98
CA GLY A 263 15.56 46.04 25.08
C GLY A 263 14.66 46.10 23.85
N HIS A 264 14.30 47.30 23.42
CA HIS A 264 13.50 47.57 22.22
C HIS A 264 13.99 48.84 21.53
#